data_AF-A0A2G6MWZ0-F1
#
_entry.id   AF-A0A2G6MWZ0-F1
#
_cell.length_a   1.000
_cell.length_b   1.000
_cell.length_c   1.000
_cell.angle_alpha   90.00
_cell.angle_beta   90.00
_cell.angle_gamma   90.00
#
_symmetry.space_group_name_H-M   'P 1'
#
loop_
_entity.id
_entity.type
_entity.pdbx_description
1 polymer ?
#
loop_
_entity_poly.entity_id
_entity_poly.type
_entity_poly.pdbx_seq_one_letter_code
_entity_poly.pdbx_strand_id
1 'polypeptide(L)'
;MLFLEKVSPAIEQVDSSSGAIGTAVNNAIATLVEIIAAAPADDGTRTKWLKRLWEAYQGDDIPYLESLGDYWGELCASPEIASHGADDLIGTCKMAWSPDPELRGYFKGTTNCRIALVAAGRHEELLELLDMAPYKEWHYRQYGVKALAAMGRTAEAIRYAEEGRGLNNSNLAIARACEEVLLSSGLADEAYEKYGLIANQAGTYLAWFRAVAKKYPHKPKAEVLADLGAHTPGDEGKWFAAAKSAKLFDETIELANRTPCLPQTLTRAARDFEEKNPIFALEAGMAALRWLVEGYGYEITGADV
;
A
#
# COMPACT_ATOMS: atom_id res chain seq x y z
N MET A 1 -27.25 1.65 2.16
CA MET A 1 -27.73 0.37 1.59
C MET A 1 -28.17 0.52 0.14
N LEU A 2 -29.27 1.22 -0.15
CA LEU A 2 -29.84 1.27 -1.51
C LEU A 2 -28.86 1.67 -2.62
N PHE A 3 -27.98 2.64 -2.37
CA PHE A 3 -26.94 3.01 -3.34
C PHE A 3 -26.06 1.81 -3.74
N LEU A 4 -25.52 1.08 -2.76
CA LEU A 4 -24.65 -0.07 -3.00
C LEU A 4 -25.40 -1.22 -3.71
N GLU A 5 -26.71 -1.33 -3.49
CA GLU A 5 -27.54 -2.33 -4.16
C GLU A 5 -27.86 -2.00 -5.63
N LYS A 6 -27.71 -0.74 -6.03
CA LYS A 6 -28.19 -0.23 -7.33
C LYS A 6 -27.10 0.36 -8.20
N VAL A 7 -25.97 0.75 -7.63
CA VAL A 7 -24.92 1.48 -8.35
C VAL A 7 -24.35 0.65 -9.50
N SER A 8 -24.00 -0.61 -9.28
CA SER A 8 -23.38 -1.44 -10.31
C SER A 8 -24.32 -1.69 -11.50
N PRO A 9 -25.57 -2.19 -11.32
CA PRO A 9 -26.51 -2.33 -12.44
C PRO A 9 -26.89 -1.02 -13.13
N ALA A 10 -26.81 0.12 -12.44
CA ALA A 10 -27.13 1.41 -13.03
C ALA A 10 -26.03 1.94 -13.96
N ILE A 11 -24.79 1.49 -13.80
CA ILE A 11 -23.62 2.00 -14.54
C ILE A 11 -22.89 0.93 -15.35
N GLU A 12 -23.32 -0.34 -15.30
CA GLU A 12 -22.65 -1.45 -16.00
C GLU A 12 -22.60 -1.25 -17.53
N GLN A 13 -23.54 -0.52 -18.11
CA GLN A 13 -23.59 -0.23 -19.54
C GLN A 13 -22.85 1.08 -19.92
N VAL A 14 -22.20 1.74 -18.96
CA VAL A 14 -21.44 2.98 -19.19
C VAL A 14 -19.97 2.64 -19.44
N ASP A 15 -19.36 3.30 -20.43
CA ASP A 15 -17.92 3.16 -20.69
C ASP A 15 -17.10 3.63 -19.48
N SER A 16 -16.42 2.67 -18.86
CA SER A 16 -15.57 2.85 -17.68
C SER A 16 -14.08 2.70 -17.96
N SER A 17 -13.68 2.69 -19.24
CA SER A 17 -12.28 2.49 -19.69
C SER A 17 -11.28 3.48 -19.08
N SER A 18 -11.72 4.69 -18.74
CA SER A 18 -10.87 5.69 -18.06
C SER A 18 -10.54 5.37 -16.60
N GLY A 19 -11.24 4.40 -15.97
CA GLY A 19 -11.12 4.08 -14.54
C GLY A 19 -11.72 5.13 -13.59
N ALA A 20 -12.19 6.27 -14.11
CA ALA A 20 -12.76 7.34 -13.29
C ALA A 20 -14.02 6.91 -12.53
N ILE A 21 -14.89 6.12 -13.17
CA ILE A 21 -16.11 5.58 -12.56
C ILE A 21 -15.75 4.62 -11.41
N GLY A 22 -14.85 3.67 -11.66
CA GLY A 22 -14.40 2.74 -10.61
C GLY A 22 -13.80 3.47 -9.41
N THR A 23 -12.99 4.50 -9.65
CA THR A 23 -12.43 5.35 -8.59
C THR A 23 -13.52 6.05 -7.79
N ALA A 24 -14.52 6.64 -8.46
CA ALA A 24 -15.63 7.30 -7.80
C ALA A 24 -16.47 6.33 -6.95
N VAL A 25 -16.76 5.14 -7.46
CA VAL A 25 -17.51 4.10 -6.73
C VAL A 25 -16.72 3.61 -5.52
N ASN A 26 -15.42 3.34 -5.65
CA ASN A 26 -14.57 2.93 -4.53
C ASN A 26 -14.54 3.97 -3.40
N ASN A 27 -14.45 5.27 -3.74
CA ASN A 27 -14.53 6.35 -2.75
C ASN A 27 -15.90 6.43 -2.07
N ALA A 28 -16.98 6.20 -2.83
CA ALA A 28 -18.33 6.15 -2.29
C ALA A 28 -18.52 4.95 -1.35
N ILE A 29 -17.98 3.77 -1.70
CA ILE A 29 -17.98 2.57 -0.86
C ILE A 29 -17.28 2.87 0.47
N ALA A 30 -16.06 3.40 0.45
CA ALA A 30 -15.30 3.73 1.67
C ALA A 30 -16.11 4.65 2.60
N THR A 31 -16.72 5.71 2.04
CA THR A 31 -17.54 6.65 2.81
C THR A 31 -18.80 5.99 3.38
N LEU A 32 -19.48 5.17 2.58
CA LEU A 32 -20.74 4.52 3.00
C LEU A 32 -20.50 3.42 4.02
N VAL A 33 -19.39 2.68 3.93
CA VAL A 33 -18.99 1.67 4.91
C VAL A 33 -18.90 2.30 6.30
N GLU A 34 -18.20 3.43 6.44
CA GLU A 34 -18.08 4.12 7.74
C GLU A 34 -19.45 4.48 8.32
N ILE A 35 -20.34 5.03 7.48
CA ILE A 35 -21.70 5.40 7.89
C ILE A 35 -22.52 4.16 8.29
N ILE A 36 -22.45 3.09 7.51
CA ILE A 36 -23.20 1.85 7.76
C ILE A 36 -22.68 1.16 9.03
N ALA A 37 -21.37 1.03 9.19
CA ALA A 37 -20.74 0.41 10.35
C ALA A 37 -21.09 1.17 11.65
N ALA A 38 -21.07 2.51 11.62
CA ALA A 38 -21.40 3.34 12.78
C ALA A 38 -22.92 3.43 13.10
N ALA A 39 -23.80 3.06 12.17
CA ALA A 39 -25.24 3.18 12.38
C ALA A 39 -25.72 2.24 13.52
N PRO A 40 -26.49 2.73 14.50
CA PRO A 40 -27.03 1.87 15.54
C PRO A 40 -28.06 0.89 14.94
N ALA A 41 -27.86 -0.41 15.18
CA ALA A 41 -28.76 -1.47 14.74
C ALA A 41 -28.64 -2.65 15.69
N ASP A 42 -29.75 -3.35 15.94
CA ASP A 42 -29.70 -4.68 16.54
C ASP A 42 -29.12 -5.71 15.55
N ASP A 43 -28.66 -6.84 16.07
CA ASP A 43 -28.02 -7.91 15.29
C ASP A 43 -28.88 -8.43 14.14
N GLY A 44 -30.21 -8.48 14.34
CA GLY A 44 -31.15 -8.92 13.31
C GLY A 44 -31.26 -7.93 12.16
N THR A 45 -31.30 -6.64 12.47
CA THR A 45 -31.28 -5.56 11.48
C THR A 45 -29.94 -5.53 10.73
N ARG A 46 -28.83 -5.67 11.46
CA ARG A 46 -27.48 -5.73 10.88
C ARG A 46 -27.31 -6.92 9.93
N THR A 47 -27.74 -8.10 10.34
CA THR A 47 -27.71 -9.32 9.51
C THR A 47 -28.53 -9.15 8.22
N LYS A 48 -29.71 -8.51 8.30
CA LYS A 48 -30.52 -8.21 7.11
C LYS A 48 -29.81 -7.25 6.15
N TRP A 49 -29.09 -6.26 6.67
CA TRP A 49 -28.30 -5.34 5.84
C TRP A 49 -27.16 -6.09 5.13
N LEU A 50 -26.39 -6.89 5.87
CA LEU A 50 -25.30 -7.69 5.29
C LEU A 50 -25.81 -8.65 4.22
N LYS A 51 -26.94 -9.31 4.44
CA LYS A 51 -27.56 -10.17 3.42
C LYS A 51 -27.86 -9.42 2.12
N ARG A 52 -28.40 -8.20 2.20
CA ARG A 52 -28.68 -7.37 1.03
C ARG A 52 -27.42 -6.92 0.31
N LEU A 53 -26.37 -6.55 1.06
CA LEU A 53 -25.06 -6.22 0.46
C LEU A 53 -24.43 -7.43 -0.19
N TRP A 54 -24.58 -8.60 0.43
CA TRP A 54 -24.07 -9.85 -0.09
C TRP A 54 -24.73 -10.21 -1.43
N GLU A 55 -26.06 -10.08 -1.52
CA GLU A 55 -26.81 -10.27 -2.77
C GLU A 55 -26.35 -9.29 -3.86
N ALA A 56 -26.16 -8.02 -3.52
CA ALA A 56 -25.64 -7.01 -4.46
C ALA A 56 -24.20 -7.33 -4.90
N TYR A 57 -23.36 -7.74 -3.97
CA TYR A 57 -21.98 -8.12 -4.22
C TYR A 57 -21.88 -9.37 -5.12
N GLN A 58 -22.76 -10.37 -4.94
CA GLN A 58 -22.80 -11.55 -5.80
C GLN A 58 -23.31 -11.24 -7.21
N GLY A 59 -24.28 -10.34 -7.35
CA GLY A 59 -24.84 -9.93 -8.65
C GLY A 59 -24.03 -8.88 -9.41
N ASP A 60 -22.84 -8.53 -8.94
CA ASP A 60 -21.98 -7.49 -9.52
C ASP A 60 -21.08 -8.10 -10.60
N ASP A 61 -21.57 -8.15 -11.84
CA ASP A 61 -20.89 -8.77 -12.98
C ASP A 61 -19.68 -7.97 -13.44
N ILE A 62 -19.81 -6.64 -13.54
CA ILE A 62 -18.68 -5.73 -13.66
C ILE A 62 -18.26 -5.36 -12.24
N PRO A 63 -16.98 -5.58 -11.83
CA PRO A 63 -16.56 -5.57 -10.43
C PRO A 63 -16.50 -4.16 -9.80
N TYR A 64 -17.60 -3.42 -9.80
CA TYR A 64 -17.68 -2.10 -9.17
C TYR A 64 -17.83 -2.19 -7.66
N LEU A 65 -18.36 -3.31 -7.14
CA LEU A 65 -18.54 -3.54 -5.72
C LEU A 65 -17.46 -4.43 -5.09
N GLU A 66 -16.45 -4.87 -5.85
CA GLU A 66 -15.40 -5.78 -5.34
C GLU A 66 -14.71 -5.24 -4.08
N SER A 67 -14.43 -3.93 -4.03
CA SER A 67 -13.80 -3.29 -2.86
C SER A 67 -14.67 -3.32 -1.61
N LEU A 68 -15.99 -3.54 -1.71
CA LEU A 68 -16.86 -3.74 -0.55
C LEU A 68 -16.45 -4.98 0.25
N GLY A 69 -15.89 -5.99 -0.43
CA GLY A 69 -15.36 -7.19 0.21
C GLY A 69 -14.26 -6.88 1.22
N ASP A 70 -13.41 -5.88 0.93
CA ASP A 70 -12.30 -5.47 1.80
C ASP A 70 -12.76 -4.82 3.12
N TYR A 71 -14.02 -4.39 3.20
CA TYR A 71 -14.63 -3.75 4.36
C TYR A 71 -15.64 -4.65 5.10
N TRP A 72 -15.68 -5.95 4.76
CA TRP A 72 -16.74 -6.81 5.25
C TRP A 72 -16.75 -6.96 6.78
N GLY A 73 -15.57 -6.87 7.41
CA GLY A 73 -15.41 -7.01 8.86
C GLY A 73 -15.95 -5.80 9.61
N GLU A 74 -15.69 -4.60 9.10
CA GLU A 74 -16.25 -3.35 9.60
C GLU A 74 -17.77 -3.34 9.47
N LEU A 75 -18.30 -3.85 8.35
CA LEU A 75 -19.73 -3.97 8.10
C LEU A 75 -20.42 -4.95 9.07
N CYS A 76 -19.71 -5.96 9.57
CA CYS A 76 -20.22 -6.88 10.58
C CYS A 76 -20.50 -6.18 11.92
N ALA A 77 -19.74 -5.14 12.27
CA ALA A 77 -19.85 -4.33 13.49
C ALA A 77 -19.67 -5.07 14.84
N SER A 78 -19.73 -6.40 14.88
CA SER A 78 -19.40 -7.22 16.05
C SER A 78 -18.72 -8.55 15.66
N PRO A 79 -17.90 -9.13 16.56
CA PRO A 79 -17.29 -10.45 16.36
C PRO A 79 -18.31 -11.57 16.15
N GLU A 80 -19.48 -11.51 16.80
CA GLU A 80 -20.53 -12.52 16.72
C GLU A 80 -21.16 -12.56 15.32
N ILE A 81 -21.47 -11.39 14.76
CA ILE A 81 -22.01 -11.27 13.40
C ILE A 81 -20.96 -11.67 12.37
N ALA A 82 -19.71 -11.28 12.58
CA ALA A 82 -18.59 -11.71 11.75
C ALA A 82 -18.41 -13.23 11.78
N SER A 83 -18.56 -13.86 12.95
CA SER A 83 -18.46 -15.32 13.09
C SER A 83 -19.56 -16.04 12.32
N HIS A 84 -20.81 -15.59 12.43
CA HIS A 84 -21.91 -16.18 11.66
C HIS A 84 -21.69 -16.02 10.15
N GLY A 85 -21.25 -14.83 9.71
CA GLY A 85 -20.93 -14.60 8.30
C GLY A 85 -19.77 -15.49 7.82
N ALA A 86 -18.78 -15.78 8.67
CA ALA A 86 -17.71 -16.71 8.34
C ALA A 86 -18.23 -18.15 8.19
N ASP A 87 -19.13 -18.60 9.07
CA ASP A 87 -19.74 -19.94 8.99
C ASP A 87 -20.50 -20.16 7.68
N ASP A 88 -21.22 -19.12 7.23
CA ASP A 88 -21.97 -19.17 5.96
C ASP A 88 -21.05 -19.29 4.72
N LEU A 89 -19.81 -18.79 4.81
CA LEU A 89 -18.91 -18.65 3.65
C LEU A 89 -17.80 -19.71 3.60
N ILE A 90 -17.35 -20.21 4.76
CA ILE A 90 -16.12 -21.02 4.85
C ILE A 90 -16.25 -22.35 4.12
N GLY A 91 -17.43 -22.98 4.14
CA GLY A 91 -17.68 -24.24 3.43
C GLY A 91 -17.45 -24.09 1.92
N THR A 92 -18.01 -23.05 1.31
CA THR A 92 -17.83 -22.76 -0.12
C THR A 92 -16.39 -22.37 -0.44
N CYS A 93 -15.70 -21.65 0.46
CA CYS A 93 -14.27 -21.35 0.27
C CYS A 93 -13.42 -22.62 0.24
N LYS A 94 -13.66 -23.55 1.18
CA LYS A 94 -12.95 -24.85 1.23
C LYS A 94 -13.21 -25.68 -0.03
N MET A 95 -14.45 -25.69 -0.53
CA MET A 95 -14.79 -26.35 -1.80
C MET A 95 -14.08 -25.70 -2.99
N ALA A 96 -14.13 -24.37 -3.10
CA ALA A 96 -13.48 -23.62 -4.18
C ALA A 96 -11.96 -23.84 -4.22
N TRP A 97 -11.35 -24.13 -3.08
CA TRP A 97 -9.92 -24.44 -2.93
C TRP A 97 -9.61 -25.94 -2.87
N SER A 98 -10.60 -26.81 -3.11
CA SER A 98 -10.42 -28.25 -3.09
C SER A 98 -9.31 -28.70 -4.05
N PRO A 99 -8.50 -29.73 -3.69
CA PRO A 99 -7.61 -30.38 -4.64
C PRO A 99 -8.36 -31.16 -5.72
N ASP A 100 -9.65 -31.49 -5.50
CA ASP A 100 -10.53 -32.13 -6.48
C ASP A 100 -10.92 -31.12 -7.58
N PRO A 101 -10.50 -31.34 -8.85
CA PRO A 101 -10.83 -30.44 -9.96
C PRO A 101 -12.34 -30.29 -10.21
N GLU A 102 -13.17 -31.27 -9.84
CA GLU A 102 -14.62 -31.22 -10.03
C GLU A 102 -15.31 -30.29 -9.01
N LEU A 103 -14.65 -30.01 -7.88
CA LEU A 103 -15.15 -29.12 -6.82
C LEU A 103 -14.46 -27.76 -6.83
N ARG A 104 -13.21 -27.72 -7.31
CA ARG A 104 -12.39 -26.51 -7.34
C ARG A 104 -12.98 -25.47 -8.28
N GLY A 105 -12.93 -24.20 -7.88
CA GLY A 105 -13.49 -23.13 -8.69
C GLY A 105 -13.20 -21.74 -8.15
N TYR A 106 -13.81 -20.74 -8.79
CA TYR A 106 -13.79 -19.37 -8.30
C TYR A 106 -14.97 -19.13 -7.37
N PHE A 107 -14.70 -18.48 -6.23
CA PHE A 107 -15.74 -17.99 -5.34
C PHE A 107 -15.51 -16.52 -5.01
N LYS A 108 -16.44 -15.66 -5.41
CA LYS A 108 -16.37 -14.20 -5.18
C LYS A 108 -16.28 -13.83 -3.69
N GLY A 109 -16.84 -14.69 -2.83
CA GLY A 109 -16.86 -14.54 -1.37
C GLY A 109 -15.58 -14.84 -0.62
N THR A 110 -14.53 -15.28 -1.33
CA THR A 110 -13.30 -15.73 -0.69
C THR A 110 -12.68 -14.62 0.17
N THR A 111 -12.73 -13.36 -0.28
CA THR A 111 -12.26 -12.19 0.49
C THR A 111 -13.14 -11.93 1.72
N ASN A 112 -14.46 -11.90 1.55
CA ASN A 112 -15.42 -11.68 2.64
C ASN A 112 -15.26 -12.72 3.75
N CYS A 113 -15.08 -13.99 3.40
CA CYS A 113 -14.88 -15.08 4.38
C CYS A 113 -13.64 -14.83 5.24
N ARG A 114 -12.50 -14.48 4.62
CA ARG A 114 -11.24 -14.28 5.34
C ARG A 114 -11.32 -13.07 6.26
N ILE A 115 -11.93 -11.99 5.79
CA ILE A 115 -12.13 -10.78 6.60
C ILE A 115 -13.09 -11.04 7.75
N ALA A 116 -14.17 -11.79 7.52
CA ALA A 116 -15.10 -12.20 8.57
C ALA A 116 -14.39 -13.03 9.65
N LEU A 117 -13.54 -13.99 9.27
CA LEU A 117 -12.73 -14.77 10.22
C LEU A 117 -11.77 -13.88 11.03
N VAL A 118 -11.12 -12.89 10.40
CA VAL A 118 -10.28 -11.91 11.10
C VAL A 118 -11.09 -11.10 12.10
N ALA A 119 -12.22 -10.52 11.68
CA ALA A 119 -13.08 -9.69 12.53
C ALA A 119 -13.73 -10.49 13.67
N ALA A 120 -13.99 -11.78 13.47
CA ALA A 120 -14.49 -12.70 14.49
C ALA A 120 -13.42 -13.16 15.49
N GLY A 121 -12.14 -12.86 15.26
CA GLY A 121 -11.04 -13.40 16.08
C GLY A 121 -10.75 -14.89 15.86
N ARG A 122 -11.31 -15.50 14.81
CA ARG A 122 -11.16 -16.92 14.46
C ARG A 122 -9.86 -17.15 13.68
N HIS A 123 -8.75 -16.75 14.31
CA HIS A 123 -7.44 -16.65 13.66
C HIS A 123 -6.84 -18.01 13.28
N GLU A 124 -6.95 -19.03 14.13
CA GLU A 124 -6.42 -20.37 13.81
C GLU A 124 -7.16 -21.01 12.64
N GLU A 125 -8.49 -20.91 12.61
CA GLU A 125 -9.29 -21.44 11.50
C GLU A 125 -9.03 -20.69 10.18
N LEU A 126 -8.71 -19.40 10.24
CA LEU A 126 -8.23 -18.67 9.08
C LEU A 126 -6.91 -19.22 8.56
N LEU A 127 -5.97 -19.55 9.44
CA LEU A 127 -4.69 -20.15 9.05
C LEU A 127 -4.90 -21.53 8.43
N GLU A 128 -5.76 -22.36 9.02
CA GLU A 128 -6.14 -23.67 8.45
C GLU A 128 -6.77 -23.53 7.06
N LEU A 129 -7.65 -22.54 6.86
CA LEU A 129 -8.24 -22.25 5.56
C LEU A 129 -7.15 -21.83 4.55
N LEU A 130 -6.23 -20.96 4.95
CA LEU A 130 -5.14 -20.49 4.10
C LEU A 130 -4.13 -21.58 3.72
N ASP A 131 -3.95 -22.60 4.57
CA ASP A 131 -3.13 -23.77 4.23
C ASP A 131 -3.75 -24.63 3.12
N MET A 132 -5.06 -24.53 2.92
CA MET A 132 -5.75 -25.16 1.78
C MET A 132 -5.67 -24.33 0.49
N ALA A 133 -5.16 -23.09 0.55
CA ALA A 133 -5.16 -22.22 -0.62
C ALA A 133 -4.36 -22.84 -1.78
N PRO A 134 -4.90 -22.83 -3.01
CA PRO A 134 -4.27 -23.49 -4.15
C PRO A 134 -2.92 -22.85 -4.53
N TYR A 135 -2.73 -21.58 -4.17
CA TYR A 135 -1.53 -20.81 -4.47
C TYR A 135 -1.15 -19.91 -3.28
N LYS A 136 0.15 -19.70 -3.09
CA LYS A 136 0.71 -18.81 -2.07
C LYS A 136 0.76 -17.35 -2.55
N GLU A 137 -0.39 -16.83 -2.96
CA GLU A 137 -0.51 -15.44 -3.41
C GLU A 137 -0.62 -14.49 -2.22
N TRP A 138 0.00 -13.31 -2.35
CA TRP A 138 -0.02 -12.27 -1.32
C TRP A 138 -1.44 -11.83 -0.98
N HIS A 139 -2.33 -11.78 -1.98
CA HIS A 139 -3.74 -11.47 -1.81
C HIS A 139 -4.40 -12.34 -0.74
N TYR A 140 -3.97 -13.60 -0.59
CA TYR A 140 -4.44 -14.53 0.42
C TYR A 140 -3.63 -14.43 1.70
N ARG A 141 -2.30 -14.46 1.59
CA ARG A 141 -1.40 -14.51 2.75
C ARG A 141 -1.47 -13.28 3.65
N GLN A 142 -1.80 -12.10 3.13
CA GLN A 142 -1.93 -10.90 3.95
C GLN A 142 -2.89 -11.07 5.15
N TYR A 143 -3.93 -11.92 5.00
CA TYR A 143 -4.87 -12.19 6.08
C TYR A 143 -4.29 -13.10 7.16
N GLY A 144 -3.42 -14.04 6.79
CA GLY A 144 -2.64 -14.84 7.73
C GLY A 144 -1.65 -13.99 8.54
N VAL A 145 -1.01 -13.00 7.89
CA VAL A 145 -0.15 -12.01 8.57
C VAL A 145 -0.96 -11.22 9.59
N LYS A 146 -2.14 -10.70 9.21
CA LYS A 146 -3.05 -9.98 10.13
C LYS A 146 -3.47 -10.85 11.32
N ALA A 147 -3.83 -12.11 11.08
CA ALA A 147 -4.21 -13.05 12.14
C ALA A 147 -3.06 -13.37 13.10
N LEU A 148 -1.87 -13.68 12.58
CA LEU A 148 -0.68 -13.93 13.40
C LEU A 148 -0.30 -12.71 14.24
N ALA A 149 -0.37 -11.51 13.65
CA ALA A 149 -0.12 -10.27 14.35
C ALA A 149 -1.15 -10.00 15.46
N ALA A 150 -2.44 -10.22 15.19
CA ALA A 150 -3.51 -10.07 16.18
C ALA A 150 -3.35 -11.04 17.37
N MET A 151 -2.79 -12.23 17.14
CA MET A 151 -2.43 -13.19 18.19
C MET A 151 -1.13 -12.85 18.94
N GLY A 152 -0.46 -11.73 18.62
CA GLY A 152 0.83 -11.35 19.20
C GLY A 152 2.01 -12.22 18.72
N ARG A 153 1.83 -13.02 17.67
CA ARG A 153 2.86 -13.90 17.07
C ARG A 153 3.69 -13.13 16.04
N THR A 154 4.28 -12.00 16.46
CA THR A 154 5.00 -11.04 15.59
C THR A 154 6.05 -11.71 14.70
N ALA A 155 6.98 -12.46 15.26
CA ALA A 155 8.06 -13.11 14.49
C ALA A 155 7.52 -14.10 13.44
N GLU A 156 6.43 -14.79 13.76
CA GLU A 156 5.80 -15.74 12.86
C GLU A 156 5.02 -15.04 11.75
N ALA A 157 4.33 -13.94 12.04
CA ALA A 157 3.68 -13.10 11.04
C ALA A 157 4.68 -12.61 9.99
N ILE A 158 5.86 -12.14 10.43
CA ILE A 158 6.95 -11.73 9.52
C ILE A 158 7.45 -12.91 8.68
N ARG A 159 7.76 -14.05 9.31
CA ARG A 159 8.20 -15.25 8.57
C ARG A 159 7.16 -15.69 7.55
N TYR A 160 5.88 -15.71 7.93
CA TYR A 160 4.78 -16.08 7.05
C TYR A 160 4.63 -15.12 5.85
N ALA A 161 4.84 -13.82 6.07
CA ALA A 161 4.85 -12.82 4.99
C ALA A 161 6.03 -13.04 4.03
N GLU A 162 7.23 -13.24 4.58
CA GLU A 162 8.48 -13.40 3.84
C GLU A 162 8.53 -14.69 3.00
N GLU A 163 8.01 -15.81 3.53
CA GLU A 163 7.85 -17.06 2.77
C GLU A 163 6.93 -16.91 1.56
N GLY A 164 6.10 -15.86 1.51
CA GLY A 164 5.27 -15.52 0.38
C GLY A 164 6.01 -14.74 -0.71
N ARG A 165 7.26 -14.31 -0.52
CA ARG A 165 7.99 -13.59 -1.57
C ARG A 165 8.19 -14.46 -2.80
N GLY A 166 7.89 -13.91 -3.97
CA GLY A 166 7.99 -14.59 -5.24
C GLY A 166 7.66 -13.66 -6.40
N LEU A 167 7.92 -14.11 -7.63
CA LEU A 167 7.78 -13.32 -8.87
C LEU A 167 6.42 -12.62 -9.02
N ASN A 168 5.35 -13.25 -8.55
CA ASN A 168 3.98 -12.76 -8.72
C ASN A 168 3.48 -11.90 -7.55
N ASN A 169 4.26 -11.76 -6.48
CA ASN A 169 3.84 -11.06 -5.28
C ASN A 169 4.55 -9.71 -5.16
N SER A 170 3.79 -8.67 -4.80
CA SER A 170 4.33 -7.32 -4.63
C SER A 170 5.25 -7.25 -3.42
N ASN A 171 6.56 -7.12 -3.67
CA ASN A 171 7.56 -6.90 -2.63
C ASN A 171 7.25 -5.68 -1.75
N LEU A 172 6.66 -4.63 -2.36
CA LEU A 172 6.22 -3.42 -1.67
C LEU A 172 5.08 -3.72 -0.69
N ALA A 173 4.09 -4.50 -1.11
CA ALA A 173 2.94 -4.83 -0.27
C ALA A 173 3.35 -5.72 0.92
N ILE A 174 4.26 -6.69 0.68
CA ILE A 174 4.84 -7.52 1.75
C ILE A 174 5.62 -6.63 2.74
N ALA A 175 6.49 -5.74 2.23
CA ALA A 175 7.27 -4.84 3.09
C ALA A 175 6.37 -3.95 3.96
N ARG A 176 5.27 -3.42 3.42
CA ARG A 176 4.29 -2.62 4.19
C ARG A 176 3.64 -3.41 5.31
N ALA A 177 3.21 -4.63 5.05
CA ALA A 177 2.62 -5.47 6.09
C ALA A 177 3.64 -5.84 7.18
N CYS A 178 4.86 -6.20 6.79
CA CYS A 178 5.94 -6.47 7.74
C CYS A 178 6.30 -5.24 8.58
N GLU A 179 6.39 -4.06 7.95
CA GLU A 179 6.60 -2.78 8.63
C GLU A 179 5.51 -2.52 9.67
N GLU A 180 4.23 -2.66 9.28
CA GLU A 180 3.09 -2.43 10.16
C GLU A 180 3.08 -3.38 11.36
N VAL A 181 3.41 -4.65 11.16
CA VAL A 181 3.51 -5.66 12.23
C VAL A 181 4.62 -5.31 13.23
N LEU A 182 5.78 -4.87 12.77
CA LEU A 182 6.88 -4.47 13.66
C LEU A 182 6.55 -3.18 14.40
N LEU A 183 5.96 -2.19 13.72
CA LEU A 183 5.58 -0.91 14.33
C LEU A 183 4.50 -1.09 15.40
N SER A 184 3.48 -1.92 15.15
CA SER A 184 2.44 -2.21 16.15
C SER A 184 2.99 -2.98 17.35
N SER A 185 4.10 -3.70 17.17
CA SER A 185 4.85 -4.39 18.24
C SER A 185 5.87 -3.48 18.95
N GLY A 186 5.96 -2.19 18.59
CA GLY A 186 6.92 -1.26 19.19
C GLY A 186 8.37 -1.40 18.71
N LEU A 187 8.61 -2.19 17.65
CA LEU A 187 9.94 -2.48 17.10
C LEU A 187 10.30 -1.51 15.98
N ALA A 188 10.28 -0.21 16.27
CA ALA A 188 10.40 0.84 15.26
C ALA A 188 11.76 0.88 14.55
N ASP A 189 12.87 0.66 15.26
CA ASP A 189 14.19 0.60 14.64
C ASP A 189 14.31 -0.60 13.69
N GLU A 190 13.83 -1.78 14.10
CA GLU A 190 13.85 -2.98 13.24
C GLU A 190 12.94 -2.81 12.02
N ALA A 191 11.77 -2.16 12.20
CA ALA A 191 10.86 -1.84 11.11
C ALA A 191 11.56 -0.94 10.07
N TYR A 192 12.25 0.10 10.55
CA TYR A 192 13.03 1.01 9.70
C TYR A 192 14.10 0.26 8.91
N GLU A 193 14.97 -0.47 9.61
CA GLU A 193 16.13 -1.15 9.03
C GLU A 193 15.75 -2.18 7.97
N LYS A 194 14.68 -2.95 8.20
CA LYS A 194 14.31 -4.05 7.31
C LYS A 194 13.34 -3.65 6.21
N TYR A 195 12.37 -2.79 6.53
CA TYR A 195 11.23 -2.55 5.66
C TYR A 195 10.94 -1.08 5.41
N GLY A 196 11.37 -0.18 6.29
CA GLY A 196 10.97 1.23 6.29
C GLY A 196 11.28 1.94 4.98
N LEU A 197 12.41 1.64 4.35
CA LEU A 197 12.75 2.22 3.05
C LEU A 197 11.80 1.72 1.96
N ILE A 198 11.67 0.41 1.77
CA ILE A 198 10.84 -0.18 0.71
C ILE A 198 9.36 0.16 0.93
N ALA A 199 8.84 -0.03 2.15
CA ALA A 199 7.42 0.12 2.49
C ALA A 199 6.88 1.52 2.16
N ASN A 200 7.74 2.54 2.26
CA ASN A 200 7.40 3.95 2.02
C ASN A 200 7.81 4.45 0.62
N GLN A 201 8.13 3.56 -0.31
CA GLN A 201 8.41 3.94 -1.70
C GLN A 201 7.24 4.72 -2.31
N ALA A 202 7.56 5.80 -3.02
CA ALA A 202 6.61 6.72 -3.64
C ALA A 202 7.04 7.08 -5.08
N GLY A 203 6.14 7.72 -5.83
CA GLY A 203 6.37 8.03 -7.26
C GLY A 203 7.49 9.03 -7.56
N THR A 204 8.06 9.70 -6.55
CA THR A 204 9.26 10.55 -6.70
C THR A 204 10.20 10.36 -5.51
N TYR A 205 11.50 10.56 -5.72
CA TYR A 205 12.53 10.49 -4.67
C TYR A 205 12.23 11.47 -3.52
N LEU A 206 11.79 12.69 -3.81
CA LEU A 206 11.37 13.65 -2.77
C LEU A 206 10.17 13.15 -1.95
N ALA A 207 9.15 12.58 -2.62
CA ALA A 207 8.00 12.02 -1.91
C ALA A 207 8.38 10.80 -1.08
N TRP A 208 9.28 9.95 -1.58
CA TRP A 208 9.77 8.77 -0.89
C TRP A 208 10.54 9.16 0.38
N PHE A 209 11.50 10.08 0.28
CA PHE A 209 12.22 10.62 1.44
C PHE A 209 11.27 11.20 2.49
N ARG A 210 10.28 11.99 2.06
CA ARG A 210 9.29 12.59 2.97
C ARG A 210 8.42 11.53 3.65
N ALA A 211 8.03 10.47 2.94
CA ALA A 211 7.25 9.39 3.51
C ALA A 211 8.03 8.67 4.61
N VAL A 212 9.29 8.31 4.36
CA VAL A 212 10.18 7.68 5.35
C VAL A 212 10.41 8.62 6.54
N ALA A 213 10.84 9.86 6.30
CA ALA A 213 11.13 10.82 7.37
C ALA A 213 9.90 11.17 8.21
N LYS A 214 8.70 11.16 7.62
CA LYS A 214 7.43 11.34 8.35
C LYS A 214 7.10 10.13 9.22
N LYS A 215 7.30 8.91 8.70
CA LYS A 215 6.99 7.65 9.39
C LYS A 215 7.98 7.38 10.53
N TYR A 216 9.24 7.77 10.37
CA TYR A 216 10.34 7.56 11.32
C TYR A 216 10.91 8.89 11.83
N PRO A 217 10.15 9.67 12.62
CA PRO A 217 10.59 11.00 13.07
C PRO A 217 11.76 10.97 14.05
N HIS A 218 12.07 9.81 14.64
CA HIS A 218 13.22 9.62 15.53
C HIS A 218 14.54 9.42 14.78
N LYS A 219 14.50 9.12 13.47
CA LYS A 219 15.70 8.97 12.64
C LYS A 219 16.16 10.35 12.12
N PRO A 220 17.45 10.70 12.24
CA PRO A 220 17.99 11.90 11.63
C PRO A 220 17.74 11.93 10.11
N LYS A 221 17.35 13.08 9.57
CA LYS A 221 17.09 13.22 8.13
C LYS A 221 18.31 12.90 7.26
N ALA A 222 19.51 13.18 7.75
CA ALA A 222 20.76 12.84 7.06
C ALA A 222 20.96 11.32 6.96
N GLU A 223 20.68 10.59 8.03
CA GLU A 223 20.70 9.11 8.06
C GLU A 223 19.69 8.53 7.07
N VAL A 224 18.44 9.01 7.11
CA VAL A 224 17.38 8.58 6.17
C VAL A 224 17.78 8.82 4.71
N LEU A 225 18.38 9.96 4.41
CA LEU A 225 18.84 10.28 3.07
C LEU A 225 19.99 9.36 2.62
N ALA A 226 20.96 9.11 3.51
CA ALA A 226 22.08 8.23 3.23
C ALA A 226 21.63 6.78 2.98
N ASP A 227 20.73 6.27 3.81
CA ASP A 227 20.18 4.92 3.68
C ASP A 227 19.38 4.76 2.39
N LEU A 228 18.57 5.76 2.02
CA LEU A 228 17.85 5.78 0.75
C LEU A 228 18.79 5.82 -0.46
N GLY A 229 19.88 6.60 -0.38
CA GLY A 229 20.92 6.62 -1.40
C GLY A 229 21.60 5.25 -1.56
N ALA A 230 21.96 4.61 -0.44
CA ALA A 230 22.54 3.27 -0.43
C ALA A 230 21.57 2.19 -0.95
N HIS A 231 20.27 2.39 -0.74
CA HIS A 231 19.21 1.49 -1.23
C HIS A 231 18.99 1.58 -2.74
N THR A 232 19.40 2.67 -3.39
CA THR A 232 19.28 2.89 -4.84
C THR A 232 20.63 3.22 -5.47
N PRO A 233 21.59 2.28 -5.50
CA PRO A 233 22.91 2.54 -6.06
C PRO A 233 22.80 2.91 -7.55
N GLY A 234 23.47 3.99 -7.96
CA GLY A 234 23.40 4.55 -9.32
C GLY A 234 22.39 5.70 -9.48
N ASP A 235 21.53 5.92 -8.49
CA ASP A 235 20.49 6.94 -8.51
C ASP A 235 20.72 8.08 -7.51
N GLU A 236 21.92 8.19 -6.92
CA GLU A 236 22.31 9.19 -5.92
C GLU A 236 21.87 10.62 -6.30
N GLY A 237 22.15 11.07 -7.52
CA GLY A 237 21.79 12.41 -8.02
C GLY A 237 20.28 12.67 -8.06
N LYS A 238 19.44 11.62 -8.10
CA LYS A 238 17.97 11.75 -8.05
C LYS A 238 17.48 12.14 -6.65
N TRP A 239 18.29 11.92 -5.60
CA TRP A 239 18.00 12.35 -4.23
C TRP A 239 18.32 13.83 -3.96
N PHE A 240 18.91 14.56 -4.92
CA PHE A 240 19.27 15.98 -4.78
C PHE A 240 18.12 16.85 -4.26
N ALA A 241 16.92 16.71 -4.85
CA ALA A 241 15.76 17.50 -4.45
C ALA A 241 15.31 17.18 -3.01
N ALA A 242 15.45 15.91 -2.59
CA ALA A 242 15.14 15.47 -1.24
C ALA A 242 16.11 16.09 -0.22
N ALA A 243 17.42 15.96 -0.47
CA ALA A 243 18.49 16.52 0.34
C ALA A 243 18.36 18.04 0.50
N LYS A 244 18.14 18.76 -0.62
CA LYS A 244 17.93 20.21 -0.63
C LYS A 244 16.73 20.61 0.21
N SER A 245 15.62 19.87 0.10
CA SER A 245 14.40 20.15 0.88
C SER A 245 14.60 19.97 2.39
N ALA A 246 15.57 19.14 2.79
CA ALA A 246 15.95 18.93 4.17
C ALA A 246 17.03 19.91 4.68
N LYS A 247 17.51 20.82 3.82
CA LYS A 247 18.62 21.76 4.08
C LYS A 247 19.97 21.07 4.38
N LEU A 248 20.16 19.86 3.85
CA LEU A 248 21.39 19.07 3.93
C LEU A 248 22.29 19.44 2.75
N PHE A 249 22.80 20.68 2.75
CA PHE A 249 23.40 21.28 1.55
C PHE A 249 24.71 20.60 1.12
N ASP A 250 25.53 20.16 2.07
CA ASP A 250 26.78 19.46 1.77
C ASP A 250 26.49 18.09 1.12
N GLU A 251 25.58 17.33 1.71
CA GLU A 251 25.12 16.03 1.19
C GLU A 251 24.40 16.20 -0.16
N THR A 252 23.67 17.30 -0.34
CA THR A 252 23.01 17.64 -1.61
C THR A 252 24.03 17.76 -2.75
N ILE A 253 25.15 18.43 -2.51
CA ILE A 253 26.22 18.57 -3.50
C ILE A 253 26.97 17.27 -3.71
N GLU A 254 27.23 16.49 -2.65
CA GLU A 254 27.85 15.16 -2.80
C GLU A 254 27.01 14.26 -3.72
N LEU A 255 25.71 14.17 -3.47
CA LEU A 255 24.78 13.38 -4.28
C LEU A 255 24.77 13.84 -5.75
N ALA A 256 24.72 15.16 -5.99
CA ALA A 256 24.78 15.72 -7.35
C ALA A 256 26.08 15.39 -8.08
N ASN A 257 27.18 15.19 -7.36
CA ASN A 257 28.49 14.92 -7.95
C ASN A 257 28.74 13.42 -8.18
N ARG A 258 28.02 12.53 -7.49
CA ARG A 258 28.21 11.07 -7.58
C ARG A 258 27.56 10.45 -8.81
N THR A 259 26.32 10.82 -9.11
CA THR A 259 25.60 10.32 -10.28
C THR A 259 24.75 11.42 -10.92
N PRO A 260 24.29 11.22 -12.17
CA PRO A 260 23.63 12.28 -12.92
C PRO A 260 22.42 12.87 -12.20
N CYS A 261 22.41 14.19 -12.09
CA CYS A 261 21.27 14.97 -11.63
C CYS A 261 20.83 15.89 -12.77
N LEU A 262 19.51 16.09 -12.93
CA LEU A 262 18.96 16.89 -14.03
C LEU A 262 19.54 18.32 -13.99
N PRO A 263 20.23 18.79 -15.05
CA PRO A 263 20.84 20.11 -15.06
C PRO A 263 19.85 21.23 -14.73
N GLN A 264 18.61 21.16 -15.22
CA GLN A 264 17.60 22.17 -14.91
C GLN A 264 17.28 22.27 -13.40
N THR A 265 17.34 21.14 -12.70
CA THR A 265 17.12 21.10 -11.24
C THR A 265 18.28 21.79 -10.51
N LEU A 266 19.51 21.56 -10.97
CA LEU A 266 20.73 22.16 -10.43
C LEU A 266 20.80 23.66 -10.73
N THR A 267 20.57 24.08 -11.99
CA THR A 267 20.56 25.50 -12.39
C THR A 267 19.43 26.28 -11.69
N ARG A 268 18.26 25.66 -11.48
CA ARG A 268 17.21 26.27 -10.64
C ARG A 268 17.68 26.41 -9.19
N ALA A 269 18.32 25.39 -8.62
CA ALA A 269 18.82 25.44 -7.25
C ALA A 269 19.92 26.51 -7.07
N ALA A 270 20.82 26.67 -8.04
CA ALA A 270 21.83 27.74 -8.03
C ALA A 270 21.17 29.12 -7.94
N ARG A 271 20.19 29.39 -8.82
CA ARG A 271 19.43 30.65 -8.81
C ARG A 271 18.64 30.87 -7.51
N ASP A 272 17.93 29.85 -7.02
CA ASP A 272 17.09 29.95 -5.81
C ASP A 272 17.91 30.29 -4.54
N PHE A 273 19.21 29.99 -4.55
CA PHE A 273 20.12 30.10 -3.41
C PHE A 273 21.27 31.09 -3.59
N GLU A 274 21.34 31.80 -4.73
CA GLU A 274 22.42 32.75 -5.05
C GLU A 274 22.71 33.71 -3.89
N GLU A 275 21.67 34.32 -3.31
CA GLU A 275 21.82 35.25 -2.18
C GLU A 275 21.83 34.53 -0.82
N LYS A 276 21.15 33.38 -0.69
CA LYS A 276 20.89 32.71 0.60
C LYS A 276 22.04 31.79 1.04
N ASN A 277 22.70 31.17 0.08
CA ASN A 277 23.84 30.29 0.28
C ASN A 277 24.71 30.29 -1.00
N PRO A 278 25.57 31.32 -1.18
CA PRO A 278 26.35 31.49 -2.41
C PRO A 278 27.30 30.32 -2.71
N ILE A 279 27.84 29.67 -1.68
CA ILE A 279 28.73 28.50 -1.84
C ILE A 279 27.94 27.33 -2.43
N PHE A 280 26.78 27.01 -1.85
CA PHE A 280 25.90 25.97 -2.40
C PHE A 280 25.45 26.30 -3.83
N ALA A 281 25.11 27.57 -4.09
CA ALA A 281 24.69 28.00 -5.42
C ALA A 281 25.77 27.80 -6.48
N LEU A 282 27.02 28.15 -6.15
CA LEU A 282 28.18 27.93 -7.02
C LEU A 282 28.38 26.43 -7.29
N GLU A 283 28.42 25.60 -6.24
CA GLU A 283 28.61 24.15 -6.38
C GLU A 283 27.49 23.50 -7.22
N ALA A 284 26.24 23.88 -6.99
CA ALA A 284 25.10 23.40 -7.78
C ALA A 284 25.21 23.82 -9.26
N GLY A 285 25.61 25.08 -9.52
CA GLY A 285 25.84 25.57 -10.88
C GLY A 285 26.98 24.83 -11.59
N MET A 286 28.09 24.57 -10.89
CA MET A 286 29.22 23.80 -11.42
C MET A 286 28.84 22.34 -11.72
N ALA A 287 28.05 21.71 -10.85
CA ALA A 287 27.49 20.39 -11.12
C ALA A 287 26.56 20.39 -12.33
N ALA A 288 25.75 21.45 -12.52
CA ALA A 288 24.86 21.57 -13.67
C ALA A 288 25.66 21.59 -14.99
N LEU A 289 26.69 22.43 -15.05
CA LEU A 289 27.58 22.54 -16.22
C LEU A 289 28.30 21.22 -16.49
N ARG A 290 28.77 20.52 -15.45
CA ARG A 290 29.40 19.20 -15.61
C ARG A 290 28.46 18.22 -16.29
N TRP A 291 27.23 18.07 -15.79
CA TRP A 291 26.29 17.11 -16.36
C TRP A 291 25.82 17.49 -17.76
N LEU A 292 25.73 18.78 -18.09
CA LEU A 292 25.50 19.24 -19.46
C LEU A 292 26.64 18.82 -20.40
N VAL A 293 27.89 18.97 -19.98
CA VAL A 293 29.07 18.56 -20.77
C VAL A 293 29.11 17.05 -20.97
N GLU A 294 28.72 16.27 -19.96
CA GLU A 294 28.59 14.81 -20.03
C GLU A 294 27.36 14.35 -20.85
N GLY A 295 26.58 15.29 -21.42
CA GLY A 295 25.46 14.98 -22.32
C GLY A 295 24.13 14.69 -21.61
N TYR A 296 23.99 15.03 -20.34
CA TYR A 296 22.73 14.90 -19.60
C TYR A 296 21.83 16.12 -19.75
N GLY A 297 20.54 15.89 -19.62
CA GLY A 297 19.49 16.91 -19.77
C GLY A 297 18.64 16.68 -21.02
N TYR A 298 17.36 17.02 -20.94
CA TYR A 298 16.41 16.93 -22.04
C TYR A 298 15.86 18.33 -22.34
N GLU A 299 15.75 18.70 -23.61
CA GLU A 299 15.25 20.03 -24.05
C GLU A 299 15.99 21.20 -23.37
N ILE A 300 17.33 21.14 -23.31
CA ILE A 300 18.17 22.20 -22.75
C ILE A 300 18.00 23.50 -23.54
N THR A 301 17.74 24.59 -22.82
CA THR A 301 17.63 25.95 -23.36
C THR A 301 18.76 26.84 -22.87
N GLY A 302 18.89 28.04 -23.44
CA GLY A 302 19.83 29.05 -22.94
C GLY A 302 19.52 29.56 -21.52
N ALA A 303 18.37 29.20 -20.93
CA ALA A 303 18.05 29.51 -19.53
C ALA A 303 18.57 28.44 -18.54
N ASP A 304 19.11 27.33 -19.07
CA ASP A 304 19.65 26.21 -18.29
C ASP A 304 21.19 26.22 -18.21
N VAL A 305 21.83 27.10 -18.99
CA VAL A 305 23.28 27.39 -19.06
C VAL A 305 23.57 28.73 -18.42
#